data_AF-A0A1I5WZ31-F1
#
_entry.id   AF-A0A1I5WZ31-F1
#
_cell.length_a   1.000
_cell.length_b   1.000
_cell.length_c   1.000
_cell.angle_alpha   90.00
_cell.angle_beta   90.00
_cell.angle_gamma   90.00
#
_symmetry.space_group_name_H-M   'P 1'
#
loop_
_entity.id
_entity.type
_entity.pdbx_description
1 polymer ?
#
loop_
_entity_poly.entity_id
_entity_poly.type
_entity_poly.pdbx_seq_one_letter_code
_entity_poly.pdbx_strand_id
1 'polypeptide(L)'
;MSTTRQNPSGDARQIAEALERCPSPWLRNADLQGRWQCSRASVDRIRKEHGLRSDGPDGTQPDFDLLTILGIERVADPLAAWTLGSDDDREILAAPLLSIDDLQLLDPHRGGYYREIFLQRAREGIRPGFKLGNRWLFRPTIQDLARLQALRAARMKGE
;
A
#
# COMPACT_ATOMS: atom_id res chain seq x y z
N MET A 1 -24.09 20.68 26.01
CA MET A 1 -23.04 20.35 25.01
C MET A 1 -21.94 19.62 25.75
N SER A 2 -21.97 18.29 25.74
CA SER A 2 -21.04 17.45 26.51
C SER A 2 -19.85 17.10 25.64
N THR A 3 -18.69 17.68 25.95
CA THR A 3 -17.40 17.31 25.37
C THR A 3 -16.96 16.00 26.04
N THR A 4 -17.23 14.87 25.39
CA THR A 4 -16.72 13.57 25.85
C THR A 4 -15.19 13.62 25.76
N ARG A 5 -14.52 13.66 26.92
CA ARG A 5 -13.09 13.37 27.03
C ARG A 5 -12.91 11.89 26.71
N GLN A 6 -12.55 11.56 25.47
CA GLN A 6 -12.00 10.23 25.18
C GLN A 6 -10.71 10.09 25.98
N ASN A 7 -10.59 8.99 26.73
CA ASN A 7 -9.42 8.69 27.54
C ASN A 7 -8.28 8.21 26.62
N PRO A 8 -7.22 8.99 26.39
CA PRO A 8 -6.15 8.63 25.46
C PRO A 8 -5.36 7.37 25.88
N SER A 9 -5.46 6.96 27.15
CA SER A 9 -4.77 5.79 27.71
C SER A 9 -5.45 4.45 27.40
N GLY A 10 -6.77 4.43 27.19
CA GLY A 10 -7.51 3.23 26.79
C GLY A 10 -7.21 2.86 25.34
N ASP A 11 -7.19 3.87 24.47
CA ASP A 11 -6.91 3.71 23.05
C ASP A 11 -5.46 3.27 22.81
N ALA A 12 -4.49 3.84 23.54
CA ALA A 12 -3.08 3.47 23.40
C ALA A 12 -2.79 2.00 23.77
N ARG A 13 -3.44 1.47 24.82
CA ARG A 13 -3.29 0.06 25.21
C ARG A 13 -3.91 -0.89 24.19
N GLN A 14 -5.11 -0.57 23.70
CA GLN A 14 -5.78 -1.37 22.68
C GLN A 14 -4.99 -1.42 21.37
N ILE A 15 -4.40 -0.29 20.97
CA ILE A 15 -3.53 -0.21 19.80
C ILE A 15 -2.26 -1.04 20.00
N ALA A 16 -1.63 -0.97 21.18
CA ALA A 16 -0.45 -1.78 21.49
C ALA A 16 -0.75 -3.29 21.42
N GLU A 17 -1.85 -3.74 22.04
CA GLU A 17 -2.30 -5.14 21.98
C GLU A 17 -2.68 -5.58 20.55
N ALA A 18 -3.21 -4.67 19.73
CA ALA A 18 -3.48 -4.96 18.33
C ALA A 18 -2.19 -5.11 17.51
N LEU A 19 -1.18 -4.26 17.75
CA LEU A 19 0.14 -4.38 17.11
C LEU A 19 0.91 -5.62 17.58
N GLU A 20 0.76 -6.04 18.83
CA GLU A 20 1.34 -7.30 19.32
C GLU A 20 0.73 -8.51 18.62
N ARG A 21 -0.60 -8.50 18.40
CA ARG A 21 -1.29 -9.57 17.66
C ARG A 21 -1.00 -9.54 16.16
N CYS A 22 -0.83 -8.35 15.60
CA CYS A 22 -0.67 -8.13 14.17
C CYS A 22 0.48 -7.14 13.92
N PRO A 23 1.74 -7.59 14.05
CA PRO A 23 2.89 -6.70 13.89
C PRO A 23 2.95 -6.15 12.46
N SER A 24 3.31 -4.87 12.36
CA SER A 24 3.53 -4.23 11.06
C SER A 24 4.75 -4.85 10.36
N PRO A 25 4.63 -5.26 9.07
CA PRO A 25 5.73 -5.77 8.30
C PRO A 25 6.84 -4.74 8.09
N TRP A 26 8.07 -5.24 8.07
CA TRP A 26 9.24 -4.48 7.64
C TRP A 26 9.51 -4.74 6.16
N LEU A 27 9.70 -3.66 5.41
CA LEU A 27 9.95 -3.69 3.97
C LEU A 27 11.40 -3.33 3.67
N ARG A 28 12.03 -4.08 2.77
CA ARG A 28 13.36 -3.76 2.23
C ARG A 28 13.24 -2.87 0.99
N ASN A 29 14.37 -2.34 0.54
CA ASN A 29 14.44 -1.63 -0.75
C ASN A 29 13.93 -2.47 -1.94
N ALA A 30 14.10 -3.79 -1.93
CA ALA A 30 13.56 -4.66 -2.97
C ALA A 30 12.02 -4.68 -2.95
N ASP A 31 11.44 -4.75 -1.76
CA ASP A 31 9.99 -4.71 -1.58
C ASP A 31 9.42 -3.35 -2.01
N LEU A 32 10.09 -2.24 -1.66
CA LEU A 32 9.70 -0.91 -2.13
C LEU A 32 9.80 -0.75 -3.64
N GLN A 33 10.82 -1.33 -4.27
CA GLN A 33 10.94 -1.34 -5.74
C GLN A 33 9.77 -2.09 -6.39
N GLY A 34 9.40 -3.26 -5.85
CA GLY A 34 8.25 -4.01 -6.33
C GLY A 34 6.92 -3.30 -6.07
N ARG A 35 6.72 -2.81 -4.85
CA ARG A 35 5.51 -2.13 -4.38
C ARG A 35 5.23 -0.84 -5.14
N TRP A 36 6.25 -0.03 -5.38
CA TRP A 36 6.13 1.23 -6.12
C TRP A 36 6.45 1.10 -7.61
N GLN A 37 6.82 -0.12 -8.04
CA GLN A 37 7.19 -0.46 -9.41
C GLN A 37 8.23 0.50 -9.99
N CYS A 38 9.27 0.82 -9.23
CA CYS A 38 10.28 1.79 -9.63
C CYS A 38 11.71 1.26 -9.38
N SER A 39 12.69 1.96 -9.95
CA SER A 39 14.09 1.62 -9.76
C SER A 39 14.56 1.93 -8.34
N ARG A 40 15.61 1.24 -7.88
CA ARG A 40 16.28 1.54 -6.60
C ARG A 40 16.62 3.03 -6.44
N ALA A 41 17.13 3.68 -7.49
CA ALA A 41 17.45 5.11 -7.45
C ALA A 41 16.20 5.98 -7.20
N SER A 42 15.05 5.57 -7.73
CA SER A 42 13.78 6.25 -7.48
C SER A 42 13.33 6.07 -6.03
N VAL A 43 13.45 4.85 -5.50
CA VAL A 43 13.21 4.56 -4.07
C VAL A 43 14.07 5.44 -3.19
N ASP A 44 15.39 5.48 -3.42
CA ASP A 44 16.31 6.30 -2.61
C ASP A 44 15.99 7.80 -2.67
N ARG A 45 15.51 8.30 -3.82
CA ARG A 45 15.05 9.68 -3.96
C ARG A 45 13.80 9.94 -3.12
N ILE A 46 12.79 9.09 -3.21
CA ILE A 46 11.53 9.18 -2.45
C ILE A 46 11.83 9.11 -0.95
N ARG A 47 12.71 8.21 -0.54
CA ARG A 47 13.17 8.09 0.86
C ARG A 47 13.73 9.41 1.39
N LYS A 48 14.62 10.04 0.62
CA LYS A 48 15.20 11.34 1.00
C LYS A 48 14.15 12.45 1.05
N GLU A 49 13.27 12.50 0.06
CA GLU A 49 12.18 13.50 -0.03
C GLU A 49 11.22 13.43 1.16
N HIS A 50 10.91 12.22 1.61
CA HIS A 50 9.99 11.97 2.73
C HIS A 50 10.68 11.78 4.08
N GLY A 51 12.01 11.92 4.16
CA GLY A 51 12.77 11.72 5.40
C GLY A 51 12.68 10.31 5.97
N LEU A 52 12.48 9.29 5.11
CA LEU A 52 12.29 7.90 5.52
C LEU A 52 13.58 7.35 6.13
N ARG A 53 13.59 7.23 7.45
CA ARG A 53 14.67 6.60 8.22
C ARG A 53 14.61 5.09 8.04
N SER A 54 15.79 4.48 8.00
CA SER A 54 15.92 3.03 7.98
C SER A 54 16.39 2.58 9.35
N ASP A 55 15.44 2.27 10.22
CA ASP A 55 15.69 1.86 11.60
C ASP A 55 15.30 0.39 11.77
N GLY A 56 15.84 -0.47 10.92
CA GLY A 56 15.55 -1.91 10.93
C GLY A 56 16.07 -2.61 12.19
N PRO A 57 15.41 -3.69 12.65
CA PRO A 57 15.75 -4.38 13.89
C PRO A 57 17.17 -4.98 13.89
N ASP A 58 17.69 -5.33 12.72
CA ASP A 58 18.94 -6.09 12.58
C ASP A 58 20.14 -5.23 12.12
N GLY A 59 19.93 -3.92 11.86
CA GLY A 59 20.99 -2.94 11.51
C GLY A 59 21.81 -3.23 10.25
N THR A 60 21.55 -4.34 9.55
CA THR A 60 22.38 -4.86 8.45
C THR A 60 21.88 -4.43 7.07
N GLN A 61 20.58 -4.17 6.95
CA GLN A 61 19.98 -3.58 5.76
C GLN A 61 18.96 -2.52 6.15
N PRO A 62 18.72 -1.52 5.28
CA PRO A 62 17.71 -0.54 5.57
C PRO A 62 16.33 -1.16 5.42
N ASP A 63 15.68 -1.43 6.56
CA ASP A 63 14.29 -1.85 6.63
C ASP A 63 13.38 -0.66 6.98
N PHE A 64 12.16 -0.69 6.46
CA PHE A 64 11.17 0.37 6.61
C PHE A 64 9.87 -0.20 7.13
N ASP A 65 9.34 0.40 8.19
CA ASP A 65 8.02 0.04 8.72
C ASP A 65 6.92 0.33 7.69
N LEU A 66 6.09 -0.68 7.39
CA LEU A 66 4.95 -0.56 6.48
C LEU A 66 4.03 0.61 6.88
N LEU A 67 3.80 0.89 8.17
CA LEU A 67 2.93 2.01 8.57
C LEU A 67 3.46 3.35 8.07
N THR A 68 4.78 3.54 8.11
CA THR A 68 5.42 4.75 7.59
C THR A 68 5.30 4.81 6.06
N ILE A 69 5.45 3.67 5.38
CA ILE A 69 5.26 3.57 3.93
C ILE A 69 3.81 3.90 3.54
N LEU A 70 2.82 3.36 4.25
CA LEU A 70 1.41 3.66 4.03
C LEU A 70 1.10 5.16 4.20
N GLY A 71 1.78 5.84 5.12
CA GLY A 71 1.71 7.31 5.24
C GLY A 71 2.19 8.05 3.99
N ILE A 72 3.31 7.61 3.38
CA ILE A 72 3.79 8.14 2.09
C ILE A 72 2.75 7.89 0.98
N GLU A 73 2.10 6.74 1.02
CA GLU A 73 1.03 6.32 0.10
C GLU A 73 -0.32 6.98 0.35
N ARG A 74 -0.36 8.01 1.23
CA ARG A 74 -1.54 8.82 1.53
C ARG A 74 -2.68 8.05 2.20
N VAL A 75 -2.37 6.99 2.95
CA VAL A 75 -3.34 6.43 3.90
C VAL A 75 -3.49 7.42 5.06
N ALA A 76 -4.72 7.85 5.32
CA ALA A 76 -5.01 8.94 6.26
C ALA A 76 -4.59 8.61 7.70
N ASP A 77 -4.88 7.39 8.15
CA ASP A 77 -4.43 6.85 9.44
C ASP A 77 -3.91 5.42 9.22
N PRO A 78 -2.61 5.26 8.90
CA PRO A 78 -2.02 3.95 8.66
C PRO A 78 -2.13 3.00 9.85
N LEU A 79 -1.99 3.53 11.07
CA LEU A 79 -1.98 2.75 12.29
C LEU A 79 -3.38 2.19 12.56
N ALA A 80 -4.42 3.02 12.49
CA ALA A 80 -5.79 2.57 12.65
C ALA A 80 -6.20 1.62 11.51
N ALA A 81 -5.83 1.93 10.26
CA ALA A 81 -6.13 1.08 9.11
C ALA A 81 -5.52 -0.33 9.25
N TRP A 82 -4.31 -0.42 9.82
CA TRP A 82 -3.65 -1.70 10.05
C TRP A 82 -4.22 -2.46 11.27
N THR A 83 -4.38 -1.78 12.41
CA THR A 83 -4.73 -2.40 13.68
C THR A 83 -6.21 -2.74 13.82
N LEU A 84 -7.10 -1.93 13.22
CA LEU A 84 -8.55 -2.14 13.24
C LEU A 84 -9.05 -2.85 11.97
N GLY A 85 -8.20 -2.98 10.95
CA GLY A 85 -8.53 -3.65 9.71
C GLY A 85 -8.74 -5.16 9.87
N SER A 86 -9.60 -5.72 9.03
CA SER A 86 -9.72 -7.16 8.83
C SER A 86 -8.44 -7.75 8.26
N ASP A 87 -8.35 -9.08 8.22
CA ASP A 87 -7.21 -9.76 7.59
C ASP A 87 -7.12 -9.43 6.09
N ASP A 88 -8.27 -9.32 5.40
CA ASP A 88 -8.35 -8.86 4.00
C ASP A 88 -7.83 -7.42 3.84
N ASP A 89 -8.17 -6.51 4.77
CA ASP A 89 -7.67 -5.15 4.74
C ASP A 89 -6.14 -5.13 4.90
N ARG A 90 -5.61 -5.94 5.82
CA ARG A 90 -4.15 -6.06 6.03
C ARG A 90 -3.46 -6.67 4.81
N GLU A 91 -4.07 -7.66 4.14
CA GLU A 91 -3.57 -8.21 2.88
C GLU A 91 -3.52 -7.13 1.78
N ILE A 92 -4.59 -6.35 1.62
CA ILE A 92 -4.65 -5.22 0.70
C ILE A 92 -3.60 -4.15 1.03
N LEU A 93 -3.41 -3.85 2.32
CA LEU A 93 -2.43 -2.86 2.76
C LEU A 93 -1.00 -3.32 2.49
N ALA A 94 -0.70 -4.60 2.71
CA ALA A 94 0.62 -5.19 2.47
C ALA A 94 0.94 -5.45 0.99
N ALA A 95 -0.08 -5.59 0.14
CA ALA A 95 0.10 -5.91 -1.27
C ALA A 95 0.80 -4.80 -2.09
N PRO A 96 1.56 -5.16 -3.13
CA PRO A 96 2.10 -4.20 -4.09
C PRO A 96 1.02 -3.30 -4.70
N LEU A 97 1.36 -2.05 -4.97
CA LEU A 97 0.43 -1.14 -5.64
C LEU A 97 0.34 -1.48 -7.12
N LEU A 98 -0.81 -1.17 -7.70
CA LEU A 98 -1.10 -1.38 -9.11
C LEU A 98 -0.72 -0.15 -9.92
N SER A 99 -0.09 -0.37 -11.06
CA SER A 99 0.07 0.62 -12.10
C SER A 99 -1.19 0.69 -12.96
N ILE A 100 -1.25 1.68 -13.86
CA ILE A 100 -2.34 1.76 -14.85
C ILE A 100 -2.32 0.52 -15.76
N ASP A 101 -1.13 -0.01 -16.08
CA ASP A 101 -0.98 -1.18 -16.94
C ASP A 101 -1.52 -2.44 -16.25
N ASP A 102 -1.31 -2.59 -14.93
CA ASP A 102 -1.90 -3.67 -14.15
C ASP A 102 -3.43 -3.58 -14.12
N LEU A 103 -3.98 -2.37 -13.97
CA LEU A 103 -5.42 -2.16 -13.98
C LEU A 103 -6.05 -2.47 -15.34
N GLN A 104 -5.34 -2.19 -16.43
CA GLN A 104 -5.78 -2.58 -17.78
C GLN A 104 -5.78 -4.10 -17.95
N LEU A 105 -4.76 -4.79 -17.44
CA LEU A 105 -4.68 -6.24 -17.47
C LEU A 105 -5.84 -6.90 -16.69
N LEU A 106 -6.27 -6.26 -15.60
CA LEU A 106 -7.34 -6.76 -14.73
C LEU A 106 -8.75 -6.56 -15.28
N ASP A 107 -8.96 -5.58 -16.16
CA ASP A 107 -10.24 -5.33 -16.81
C ASP A 107 -10.11 -5.41 -18.34
N PRO A 108 -10.03 -6.61 -18.95
CA PRO A 108 -9.82 -6.78 -20.38
C PRO A 108 -11.06 -6.49 -21.24
N HIS A 109 -12.21 -6.19 -20.63
CA HIS A 109 -13.50 -6.06 -21.34
C HIS A 109 -13.86 -4.63 -21.75
N ARG A 110 -13.06 -3.62 -21.39
CA ARG A 110 -13.28 -2.24 -21.83
C ARG A 110 -12.25 -1.90 -22.95
N GLY A 111 -12.50 -0.90 -23.77
CA GLY A 111 -11.61 -0.56 -24.91
C GLY A 111 -10.49 0.41 -24.52
N GLY A 112 -9.55 0.65 -25.43
CA GLY A 112 -8.27 1.41 -25.27
C GLY A 112 -8.26 2.85 -24.71
N TYR A 113 -9.33 3.36 -24.09
CA TYR A 113 -9.43 4.71 -23.48
C TYR A 113 -9.18 4.73 -21.96
N TYR A 114 -8.41 3.77 -21.45
CA TYR A 114 -8.36 3.45 -20.02
C TYR A 114 -7.62 4.44 -19.11
N ARG A 115 -6.54 5.05 -19.61
CA ARG A 115 -5.66 5.84 -18.75
C ARG A 115 -6.40 7.02 -18.14
N GLU A 116 -7.08 7.81 -18.96
CA GLU A 116 -7.84 8.97 -18.50
C GLU A 116 -8.98 8.58 -17.57
N ILE A 117 -9.66 7.46 -17.82
CA ILE A 117 -10.73 6.96 -16.95
C ILE A 117 -10.18 6.60 -15.55
N PHE A 118 -9.05 5.92 -15.45
CA PHE A 118 -8.45 5.61 -14.14
C PHE A 118 -8.00 6.87 -13.42
N LEU A 119 -7.43 7.84 -14.14
CA LEU A 119 -7.05 9.12 -13.56
C LEU A 119 -8.26 9.95 -13.11
N GLN A 120 -9.33 9.96 -13.91
CA GLN A 120 -10.60 10.59 -13.58
C GLN A 120 -11.18 9.98 -12.31
N ARG A 121 -11.28 8.65 -12.24
CA ARG A 121 -11.76 7.92 -11.06
C ARG A 121 -10.89 8.15 -9.82
N ALA A 122 -9.58 8.32 -10.00
CA ALA A 122 -8.68 8.68 -8.89
C ALA A 122 -8.99 10.07 -8.34
N ARG A 123 -9.19 11.05 -9.24
CA ARG A 123 -9.55 12.43 -8.87
C ARG A 123 -10.93 12.52 -8.23
N GLU A 124 -11.86 11.68 -8.66
CA GLU A 124 -13.22 11.57 -8.12
C GLU A 124 -13.28 10.74 -6.83
N GLY A 125 -12.17 10.14 -6.39
CA GLY A 125 -12.11 9.31 -5.18
C GLY A 125 -12.78 7.94 -5.30
N ILE A 126 -13.28 7.58 -6.49
CA ILE A 126 -13.92 6.28 -6.76
C ILE A 126 -12.93 5.14 -6.63
N ARG A 127 -11.68 5.36 -7.08
CA ARG A 127 -10.58 4.41 -6.93
C ARG A 127 -9.38 5.12 -6.32
N PRO A 128 -9.08 4.93 -5.03
CA PRO A 128 -7.97 5.60 -4.38
C PRO A 128 -6.65 5.33 -5.13
N GLY A 129 -6.06 6.41 -5.62
CA GLY A 129 -4.77 6.41 -6.27
C GLY A 129 -3.98 7.63 -5.84
N PHE A 130 -2.67 7.52 -5.84
CA PHE A 130 -1.79 8.64 -5.54
C PHE A 130 -0.65 8.70 -6.56
N LYS A 131 -0.07 9.89 -6.65
CA LYS A 131 1.04 10.14 -7.55
C LYS A 131 2.35 9.99 -6.80
N LEU A 132 3.24 9.13 -7.30
CA LEU A 132 4.60 8.96 -6.79
C LEU A 132 5.58 9.26 -7.91
N GLY A 133 6.29 10.39 -7.80
CA GLY A 133 7.03 10.97 -8.91
C GLY A 133 6.10 11.27 -10.10
N ASN A 134 6.32 10.62 -11.24
CA ASN A 134 5.51 10.79 -12.46
C ASN A 134 4.47 9.69 -12.67
N ARG A 135 4.38 8.72 -11.76
CA ARG A 135 3.50 7.55 -11.90
C ARG A 135 2.29 7.68 -11.01
N TRP A 136 1.17 7.17 -11.49
CA TRP A 136 -0.03 6.94 -10.69
C TRP A 136 -0.03 5.50 -10.22
N LEU A 137 -0.19 5.33 -8.91
CA LEU A 137 -0.24 4.04 -8.25
C LEU A 137 -1.57 3.92 -7.52
N PHE A 138 -2.12 2.71 -7.51
CA PHE A 138 -3.44 2.42 -7.00
C PHE A 138 -3.39 1.28 -6.00
N ARG A 139 -4.15 1.40 -4.91
CA ARG A 139 -4.30 0.29 -3.98
C ARG A 139 -5.13 -0.82 -4.65
N PRO A 140 -4.70 -2.09 -4.57
CA PRO A 140 -5.52 -3.19 -5.05
C PRO A 140 -6.78 -3.34 -4.19
N THR A 141 -7.80 -3.96 -4.77
CA THR A 141 -8.92 -4.55 -4.03
C THR A 141 -8.66 -6.05 -3.85
N ILE A 142 -9.41 -6.71 -2.96
CA ILE A 142 -9.30 -8.16 -2.79
C ILE A 142 -9.57 -8.94 -4.09
N GLN A 143 -10.47 -8.43 -4.94
CA GLN A 143 -10.76 -9.00 -6.26
C GLN A 143 -9.59 -8.87 -7.22
N ASP A 144 -8.88 -7.73 -7.19
CA ASP A 144 -7.67 -7.53 -7.99
C ASP A 144 -6.58 -8.52 -7.58
N LEU A 145 -6.39 -8.74 -6.27
CA LEU A 145 -5.40 -9.69 -5.74
C LEU A 145 -5.69 -11.12 -6.21
N ALA A 146 -6.93 -11.58 -6.03
CA ALA A 146 -7.35 -12.91 -6.48
C ALA A 146 -7.15 -13.10 -7.99
N ARG A 147 -7.47 -12.08 -8.78
CA ARG A 147 -7.31 -12.14 -10.25
C ARG A 147 -5.84 -12.12 -10.68
N LEU A 148 -4.99 -11.30 -10.04
CA LEU A 148 -3.56 -11.30 -10.31
C LEU A 148 -2.91 -12.65 -9.98
N GLN A 149 -3.29 -13.27 -8.86
CA GLN A 149 -2.84 -14.61 -8.50
C GLN A 149 -3.23 -15.63 -9.58
N ALA A 150 -4.48 -15.60 -10.05
CA ALA A 150 -4.95 -16.48 -11.11
C ALA A 150 -4.18 -16.28 -12.43
N LEU A 151 -3.93 -15.03 -12.83
CA LEU A 151 -3.15 -14.70 -14.04
C LEU A 151 -1.71 -15.20 -13.95
N ARG A 152 -1.06 -15.04 -12.80
CA ARG A 152 0.31 -15.54 -12.57
C ARG A 152 0.37 -17.07 -12.60
N ALA A 153 -0.60 -17.74 -11.99
CA ALA A 153 -0.71 -19.20 -12.00
C ALA A 153 -0.96 -19.76 -13.41
N ALA A 154 -1.76 -19.06 -14.23
CA ALA A 154 -2.00 -19.45 -15.61
C ALA A 154 -0.73 -19.34 -16.48
N ARG A 155 0.09 -18.30 -16.26
CA ARG A 155 1.35 -18.10 -16.98
C ARG A 155 2.37 -19.20 -16.71
N MET A 156 2.47 -19.70 -15.48
CA MET A 156 3.39 -20.80 -15.14
C MET A 156 2.94 -22.18 -15.59
N LYS A 157 1.67 -22.35 -16.01
CA LYS A 157 1.15 -23.63 -16.56
C LYS A 157 1.25 -23.70 -18.09
N GLY A 158 1.58 -22.59 -18.74
CA GLY A 158 1.74 -22.49 -20.19
C GLY A 158 3.19 -22.53 -20.68
N GLU A 159 4.14 -22.71 -19.75
CA GLU A 159 5.57 -23.00 -20.01
C GLU A 159 5.83 -24.50 -19.78
#